data_AF-D8SRE4-F1
#
_entry.id   AF-D8SRE4-F1
#
_cell.length_a   1.000
_cell.length_b   1.000
_cell.length_c   1.000
_cell.angle_alpha   90.00
_cell.angle_beta   90.00
_cell.angle_gamma   90.00
#
_symmetry.space_group_name_H-M   'P 1'
#
loop_
_entity.id
_entity.type
_entity.pdbx_description
1 polymer ?
#
loop_
_entity_poly.entity_id
_entity_poly.type
_entity_poly.pdbx_seq_one_letter_code
_entity_poly.pdbx_strand_id
1 'polypeptide(L)' 'ATAGTRKIVSATNIAETSLTILGIRHLVDPGLSKQAIFDPQTGMTTLELNAISQSSATQR' A
#
# COMPACT_ATOMS: atom_id res chain seq x y z
N ALA A 1 -3.04 17.73 -15.05
CA ALA A 1 -4.42 17.32 -15.31
C ALA A 1 -5.07 18.46 -16.10
N THR A 2 -5.78 18.18 -17.19
CA THR A 2 -6.54 19.21 -17.91
C THR A 2 -7.62 19.79 -17.00
N ALA A 3 -8.01 21.04 -17.23
CA ALA A 3 -9.06 21.68 -16.42
C ALA A 3 -10.32 20.81 -16.38
N GLY A 4 -10.86 20.57 -15.18
CA GLY A 4 -12.00 19.67 -14.95
C GLY A 4 -11.65 18.20 -14.70
N THR A 5 -10.38 17.78 -14.79
CA THR A 5 -9.98 16.38 -14.52
C THR A 5 -9.22 16.23 -13.20
N ARG A 6 -9.40 15.08 -12.53
CA ARG A 6 -8.69 14.72 -11.30
C ARG A 6 -7.70 13.60 -11.58
N LYS A 7 -6.45 13.78 -11.13
CA LYS A 7 -5.44 12.72 -11.13
C LYS A 7 -5.82 11.68 -10.07
N ILE A 8 -6.01 10.44 -10.49
CA ILE A 8 -6.22 9.28 -9.61
C ILE A 8 -5.05 8.33 -9.84
N VAL A 9 -4.43 7.89 -8.76
CA VAL A 9 -3.39 6.87 -8.78
C VAL A 9 -3.89 5.68 -7.97
N SER A 10 -3.95 4.51 -8.60
CA SER A 10 -4.17 3.24 -7.90
C SER A 10 -2.81 2.61 -7.63
N ALA A 11 -2.48 2.41 -6.36
CA ALA A 11 -1.20 1.88 -5.94
C ALA A 11 -1.35 0.81 -4.85
N THR A 12 -0.30 0.02 -4.67
CA THR A 12 -0.14 -0.89 -3.53
C THR A 12 0.68 -0.21 -2.44
N ASN A 13 1.04 -0.95 -1.39
CA ASN A 13 1.96 -0.50 -0.33
C ASN A 13 3.36 -0.08 -0.84
N ILE A 14 3.68 -0.25 -2.13
CA ILE A 14 4.88 0.35 -2.76
C ILE A 14 4.87 1.88 -2.66
N ALA A 15 3.69 2.51 -2.70
CA ALA A 15 3.57 3.97 -2.59
C ALA A 15 3.99 4.51 -1.20
N GLU A 16 4.06 3.66 -0.18
CA GLU A 16 4.42 4.04 1.19
C GLU A 16 5.89 4.45 1.31
N THR A 17 6.79 3.80 0.58
CA THR A 17 8.25 3.94 0.76
C THR A 17 9.02 4.28 -0.51
N SER A 18 8.50 3.93 -1.70
CA SER A 18 9.33 3.79 -2.90
C SER A 18 9.10 4.86 -3.96
N LEU A 19 8.04 5.68 -3.86
CA LEU A 19 7.65 6.61 -4.93
C LEU A 19 7.10 7.93 -4.39
N THR A 20 7.75 9.03 -4.76
CA THR A 20 7.20 10.38 -4.53
C THR A 20 6.30 10.77 -5.70
N ILE A 21 4.99 10.84 -5.46
CA ILE A 21 4.02 11.29 -6.48
C ILE A 21 3.61 12.73 -6.18
N LEU A 22 4.07 13.66 -7.01
CA LEU A 22 3.68 15.06 -6.87
C LEU A 22 2.18 15.27 -7.09
N GLY A 23 1.60 16.15 -6.27
CA GLY A 23 0.22 16.63 -6.40
C GLY A 23 -0.86 15.71 -5.82
N ILE A 24 -0.51 14.75 -4.96
CA ILE A 24 -1.49 13.97 -4.18
C ILE A 24 -1.95 14.81 -2.99
N ARG A 25 -3.27 14.89 -2.78
CA ARG A 25 -3.91 15.65 -1.68
C ARG A 25 -4.79 14.81 -0.77
N HIS A 26 -5.22 13.65 -1.25
CA HIS A 26 -6.10 12.75 -0.53
C HIS A 26 -5.62 11.33 -0.76
N LEU A 27 -5.72 10.53 0.29
CA LEU A 27 -5.42 9.10 0.30
C LEU A 27 -6.67 8.37 0.77
N VAL A 28 -6.95 7.23 0.15
CA VAL A 28 -8.01 6.30 0.57
C VAL A 28 -7.34 4.95 0.74
N ASP A 29 -7.27 4.47 1.98
CA ASP A 29 -6.59 3.22 2.33
C ASP A 29 -7.54 2.27 3.07
N PRO A 30 -7.71 1.02 2.60
CA PRO A 30 -8.49 0.00 3.31
C PRO A 30 -7.81 -0.51 4.59
N GLY A 31 -6.55 -0.16 4.87
CA GLY A 31 -5.82 -0.63 6.05
C GLY A 31 -5.28 -2.05 5.90
N LEU A 32 -5.19 -2.57 4.68
CA LEU A 32 -4.74 -3.93 4.36
C LEU A 32 -3.55 -3.90 3.40
N SER A 33 -2.70 -4.93 3.47
CA SER A 33 -1.61 -5.15 2.51
C SER A 33 -1.35 -6.64 2.31
N LYS A 34 -0.85 -7.01 1.14
CA LYS A 34 -0.32 -8.36 0.93
C LYS A 34 1.08 -8.47 1.54
N GLN A 35 1.27 -9.42 2.42
CA GLN A 35 2.53 -9.67 3.11
C GLN A 35 3.00 -11.11 2.85
N ALA A 36 4.31 -11.27 2.71
CA ALA A 36 4.94 -12.58 2.60
C ALA A 36 5.07 -13.19 4.00
N ILE A 37 4.37 -14.30 4.23
CA ILE A 37 4.41 -15.05 5.48
C ILE A 37 5.13 -16.37 5.24
N PHE A 38 6.19 -16.61 6.00
CA PHE A 38 6.95 -17.85 5.93
C PHE A 38 6.45 -18.85 6.97
N ASP A 39 6.08 -20.04 6.51
CA ASP A 39 5.75 -21.16 7.37
C ASP A 39 6.97 -22.09 7.54
N PRO A 40 7.57 -22.17 8.73
CA PRO A 40 8.74 -22.99 8.99
C PRO A 40 8.45 -24.50 8.96
N GLN A 41 7.20 -24.94 9.09
CA GLN A 41 6.86 -26.36 9.06
C GLN A 41 6.84 -26.91 7.63
N THR A 42 6.28 -26.13 6.70
CA THR A 42 6.21 -26.50 5.29
C THR A 42 7.39 -25.99 4.47
N GLY A 43 8.15 -25.03 4.99
CA GLY A 43 9.24 -24.36 4.28
C GLY A 43 8.75 -23.45 3.14
N MET A 44 7.46 -23.14 3.09
CA MET A 44 6.84 -22.36 2.04
C MET A 44 6.58 -20.91 2.48
N THR A 45 6.61 -20.00 1.52
CA THR A 45 6.19 -18.60 1.72
C THR A 45 4.89 -18.36 0.96
N THR A 46 3.89 -17.82 1.64
CA THR A 46 2.60 -17.44 1.06
C THR A 46 2.44 -15.92 1.06
N LEU A 47 1.62 -15.41 0.14
CA LEU A 47 1.21 -14.00 0.12
C LEU A 47 -0.20 -13.89 0.69
N GLU A 48 -0.32 -13.32 1.87
CA GLU A 48 -1.58 -13.23 2.61
C GLU A 48 -1.99 -11.77 2.78
N LEU A 49 -3.30 -11.53 2.80
CA LEU A 49 -3.86 -10.20 3.01
C LEU A 49 -3.99 -9.94 4.51
N ASN A 50 -3.18 -9.04 5.04
CA ASN A 50 -3.10 -8.73 6.47
C ASN A 50 -3.36 -7.25 6.74
N ALA A 51 -3.82 -6.96 7.96
CA ALA A 51 -3.91 -5.59 8.46
C ALA A 51 -2.54 -4.93 8.52
N ILE A 52 -2.47 -3.66 8.15
CA ILE A 52 -1.24 -2.87 8.24
C ILE A 52 -0.96 -2.48 9.70
N SER A 53 0.30 -2.24 10.02
CA SER A 53 0.66 -1.68 11.33
C SER A 53 0.21 -0.22 11.46
N GLN A 54 0.13 0.26 12.70
CA GLN A 54 -0.13 1.68 12.98
C GLN A 54 0.94 2.60 12.36
N SER A 55 2.20 2.14 12.33
CA SER A 55 3.29 2.90 11.71
C SER A 55 3.08 3.05 10.20
N SER A 56 2.70 1.96 9.51
CA SER A 56 2.39 2.01 8.08
C SER A 56 1.19 2.88 7.78
N ALA A 57 0.13 2.82 8.62
CA ALA A 57 -1.01 3.71 8.50
C ALA A 57 -0.64 5.19 8.69
N THR A 58 0.34 5.50 9.53
CA THR A 58 0.83 6.87 9.76
C THR A 58 1.71 7.37 8.60
N GLN A 59 2.42 6.47 7.93
CA GLN A 59 3.31 6.80 6.82
C GLN A 59 2.55 7.05 5.50
N ARG A 60 1.34 6.50 5.36
CA ARG A 60 0.45 6.69 4.19
C ARG A 60 -0.32 7.99 4.26
#